data_AF-A0AB33I1G7-F1
#
_entry.id   AF-A0AB33I1G7-F1
#
_cell.length_a   1.000
_cell.length_b   1.000
_cell.length_c   1.000
_cell.angle_alpha   90.00
_cell.angle_beta   90.00
_cell.angle_gamma   90.00
#
_symmetry.space_group_name_H-M   'P 1'
#
loop_
_entity.id
_entity.type
_entity.pdbx_description
1 polymer ?
#
loop_
_entity_poly.entity_id
_entity_poly.type
_entity_poly.pdbx_seq_one_letter_code
_entity_poly.pdbx_strand_id
1 'polypeptide(L)'
;MSGFAQGLLAGFSTVDQAMTRRKELGLREAQLAQQQKNNERDFEFAQSQFEHRKENDQRTYDLNVRNADREYALKEREHKAAQNYRNASLGMEQQRLQLQKYNQRRLEYNDMLARDQPVMAALGKAVDAGDRDAAMRLYGQLSEGNPLRLMANDGYAAKAGQAVNNLQKIFDDKPDRAIASLNTPENLDVLSGVFAPELQQRIGMPDSTGEKTIKEARIGSIVPAQQEGYVLIGLDLTYSDGSSAHKPVTEYGSAHPDDQTVLAIPVDKAVALVRDRSKFAEISKNYGYFMPQQQGLSLAKLQEGASNVAADAIKNGRDAQAEVDEYYAANGSQPHQQKIQQQKLQQQVINWAGDDPDKLLFARNVAARQPEMLEPQNQKLLENGYANFLRIQKARGEQARDESASSASQFIRGLKQNYAQ
;
A
#
# COMPACT_ATOMS: atom_id res chain seq x y z
N MET A 1 -63.08 62.00 -135.91
CA MET A 1 -63.45 61.58 -134.53
C MET A 1 -62.68 60.31 -134.16
N SER A 2 -61.39 60.39 -133.78
CA SER A 2 -60.56 59.20 -133.46
C SER A 2 -59.73 59.31 -132.17
N GLY A 3 -60.07 60.22 -131.24
CA GLY A 3 -59.30 60.43 -130.00
C GLY A 3 -59.94 59.88 -128.71
N PHE A 4 -61.24 59.59 -128.69
CA PHE A 4 -61.97 59.24 -127.46
C PHE A 4 -61.85 57.75 -127.08
N ALA A 5 -61.74 56.85 -128.06
CA ALA A 5 -61.65 55.41 -127.81
C ALA A 5 -60.29 54.95 -127.24
N GLN A 6 -59.22 55.72 -127.47
CA GLN A 6 -57.88 55.42 -126.92
C GLN A 6 -57.70 55.83 -125.44
N GLY A 7 -58.47 56.81 -124.94
CA GLY A 7 -58.42 57.23 -123.54
C GLY A 7 -59.11 56.28 -122.56
N LEU A 8 -60.17 55.59 -123.00
CA LEU A 8 -60.91 54.64 -122.16
C LEU A 8 -60.14 53.34 -121.90
N LEU A 9 -59.33 52.85 -122.85
CA LEU A 9 -58.55 51.61 -122.68
C LEU A 9 -57.36 51.75 -121.73
N ALA A 10 -56.77 52.95 -121.59
CA ALA A 10 -55.67 53.21 -120.65
C ALA A 10 -56.13 53.31 -119.17
N GLY A 11 -57.40 53.66 -118.94
CA GLY A 11 -58.00 53.75 -117.61
C GLY A 11 -58.29 52.39 -116.97
N PHE A 12 -58.64 51.38 -117.78
CA PHE A 12 -58.88 50.01 -117.27
C PHE A 12 -57.57 49.30 -116.90
N SER A 13 -56.48 49.47 -117.66
CA SER A 13 -55.20 48.83 -117.34
C SER A 13 -54.53 49.39 -116.08
N THR A 14 -54.79 50.65 -115.71
CA THR A 14 -54.22 51.29 -114.51
C THR A 14 -54.97 50.93 -113.23
N VAL A 15 -56.30 50.81 -113.28
CA VAL A 15 -57.12 50.35 -112.14
C VAL A 15 -56.88 48.87 -111.85
N ASP A 16 -56.71 48.04 -112.87
CA ASP A 16 -56.46 46.61 -112.71
C ASP A 16 -55.06 46.34 -112.12
N GLN A 17 -54.05 47.12 -112.52
CA GLN A 17 -52.72 47.10 -111.89
C GLN A 17 -52.74 47.59 -110.43
N ALA A 18 -53.58 48.57 -110.08
CA ALA A 18 -53.70 49.08 -108.71
C ALA A 18 -54.40 48.07 -107.78
N MET A 19 -55.45 47.39 -108.26
CA MET A 19 -56.10 46.32 -107.50
C MET A 19 -55.19 45.10 -107.30
N THR A 20 -54.40 44.75 -108.31
CA THR A 20 -53.42 43.65 -108.22
C THR A 20 -52.35 43.96 -107.17
N ARG A 21 -51.78 45.18 -107.18
CA ARG A 21 -50.82 45.62 -106.15
C ARG A 21 -51.41 45.63 -104.74
N ARG A 22 -52.67 46.03 -104.57
CA ARG A 22 -53.31 46.05 -103.25
C ARG A 22 -53.54 44.64 -102.69
N LYS A 23 -53.91 43.68 -103.54
CA LYS A 23 -54.01 42.27 -103.15
C LYS A 23 -52.64 41.66 -102.82
N GLU A 24 -51.61 41.99 -103.61
CA GLU A 24 -50.24 41.56 -103.33
C GLU A 24 -49.69 42.14 -102.02
N LEU A 25 -49.96 43.42 -101.72
CA LEU A 25 -49.59 44.03 -100.45
C LEU A 25 -50.28 43.37 -99.26
N GLY A 26 -51.59 43.08 -99.36
CA GLY A 26 -52.33 42.38 -98.30
C GLY A 26 -51.86 40.92 -98.08
N LEU A 27 -51.52 40.20 -99.16
CA LEU A 27 -50.92 38.87 -99.08
C LEU A 27 -49.53 38.91 -98.44
N ARG A 28 -48.72 39.92 -98.77
CA ARG A 28 -47.38 40.11 -98.21
C ARG A 28 -47.41 40.48 -96.73
N GLU A 29 -48.38 41.31 -96.32
CA GLU A 29 -48.60 41.68 -94.92
C GLU A 29 -49.10 40.48 -94.10
N ALA A 30 -50.02 39.67 -94.65
CA ALA A 30 -50.44 38.42 -94.01
C ALA A 30 -49.29 37.40 -93.88
N GLN A 31 -48.43 37.29 -94.89
CA GLN A 31 -47.22 36.45 -94.81
C GLN A 31 -46.22 36.95 -93.76
N LEU A 32 -46.03 38.26 -93.64
CA LEU A 32 -45.19 38.88 -92.60
C LEU A 32 -45.76 38.63 -91.20
N ALA A 33 -47.07 38.78 -91.01
CA ALA A 33 -47.73 38.49 -89.73
C ALA A 33 -47.65 37.00 -89.37
N GLN A 34 -47.77 36.10 -90.35
CA GLN A 34 -47.58 34.66 -90.14
C GLN A 34 -46.13 34.34 -89.75
N GLN A 35 -45.15 34.98 -90.39
CA GLN A 35 -43.73 34.82 -90.04
C GLN A 35 -43.41 35.34 -88.63
N GLN A 36 -43.96 36.50 -88.24
CA GLN A 36 -43.80 37.01 -86.88
C GLN A 36 -44.37 36.05 -85.83
N LYS A 37 -45.59 35.53 -86.05
CA LYS A 37 -46.19 34.52 -85.15
C LYS A 37 -45.43 33.19 -85.11
N ASN A 38 -44.76 32.82 -86.21
CA ASN A 38 -43.89 31.63 -86.22
C ASN A 38 -42.63 31.90 -85.40
N ASN A 39 -41.98 33.05 -85.61
CA ASN A 39 -40.78 33.45 -84.88
C ASN A 39 -41.05 33.60 -83.37
N GLU A 40 -42.20 34.15 -82.97
CA GLU A 40 -42.63 34.25 -81.57
C GLU A 40 -42.80 32.87 -80.94
N ARG A 41 -43.48 31.94 -81.61
CA ARG A 41 -43.64 30.56 -81.14
C ARG A 41 -42.32 29.80 -81.04
N ASP A 42 -41.44 29.99 -82.03
CA ASP A 42 -40.11 29.38 -82.01
C ASP A 42 -39.26 29.94 -80.86
N PHE A 43 -39.38 31.24 -80.59
CA PHE A 43 -38.72 31.90 -79.47
C PHE A 43 -39.25 31.40 -78.11
N GLU A 44 -40.57 31.34 -77.93
CA GLU A 44 -41.21 30.80 -76.71
C GLU A 44 -40.83 29.33 -76.48
N PHE A 45 -40.81 28.52 -77.54
CA PHE A 45 -40.39 27.13 -77.45
C PHE A 45 -38.90 27.00 -77.09
N ALA A 46 -38.03 27.80 -77.70
CA ALA A 46 -36.61 27.83 -77.37
C ALA A 46 -36.37 28.27 -75.92
N GLN A 47 -37.12 29.26 -75.43
CA GLN A 47 -37.06 29.73 -74.04
C GLN A 47 -37.51 28.63 -73.07
N SER A 48 -38.65 27.98 -73.33
CA SER A 48 -39.15 26.87 -72.51
C SER A 48 -38.15 25.70 -72.45
N GLN A 49 -37.53 25.35 -73.59
CA GLN A 49 -36.50 24.31 -73.65
C GLN A 49 -35.24 24.69 -72.86
N PHE A 50 -34.85 25.97 -72.88
CA PHE A 50 -33.73 26.47 -72.08
C PHE A 50 -34.03 26.44 -70.58
N GLU A 51 -35.21 26.89 -70.17
CA GLU A 51 -35.66 26.85 -68.78
C GLU A 51 -35.75 25.41 -68.25
N HIS A 52 -36.31 24.48 -69.04
CA HIS A 52 -36.40 23.07 -68.67
C HIS A 52 -35.02 22.40 -68.54
N ARG A 53 -34.06 22.74 -69.42
CA ARG A 53 -32.67 22.28 -69.28
C ARG A 53 -32.01 22.81 -68.01
N LYS A 54 -32.16 24.12 -67.76
CA LYS A 54 -31.62 24.78 -66.56
C LYS A 54 -32.17 24.16 -65.27
N GLU A 55 -33.48 23.87 -65.21
CA GLU A 55 -34.09 23.20 -64.05
C GLU A 55 -33.55 21.78 -63.84
N ASN A 56 -33.39 21.01 -64.91
CA ASN A 56 -32.85 19.65 -64.82
C ASN A 56 -31.38 19.63 -64.39
N ASP A 57 -30.58 20.55 -64.91
CA ASP A 57 -29.18 20.71 -64.51
C ASP A 57 -29.08 21.10 -63.03
N GLN A 58 -29.93 22.04 -62.59
CA GLN A 58 -30.00 22.44 -61.18
C GLN A 58 -30.41 21.28 -60.27
N ARG A 59 -31.45 20.52 -60.63
CA ARG A 59 -31.88 19.34 -59.85
C ARG A 59 -30.80 18.28 -59.77
N THR A 60 -30.08 18.05 -60.87
CA THR A 60 -28.97 17.07 -60.93
C THR A 60 -27.82 17.53 -60.04
N TYR A 61 -27.46 18.81 -60.10
CA TYR A 61 -26.45 19.40 -59.22
C TYR A 61 -26.85 19.27 -57.74
N ASP A 62 -28.08 19.65 -57.38
CA ASP A 62 -28.59 19.58 -56.01
C ASP A 62 -28.61 18.13 -55.48
N LEU A 63 -28.96 17.15 -56.33
CA LEU A 63 -28.90 15.73 -55.99
C LEU A 63 -27.47 15.26 -55.73
N ASN A 64 -26.52 15.67 -56.58
CA ASN A 64 -25.12 15.32 -56.43
C ASN A 64 -24.53 15.91 -55.14
N VAL A 65 -24.85 17.16 -54.82
CA VAL A 65 -24.44 17.80 -53.55
C VAL A 65 -25.02 17.03 -52.36
N ARG A 66 -26.33 16.72 -52.36
CA ARG A 66 -26.95 15.95 -51.27
C ARG A 66 -26.38 14.54 -51.11
N ASN A 67 -25.96 13.91 -52.21
CA ASN A 67 -25.34 12.59 -52.16
C ASN A 67 -23.91 12.68 -51.62
N ALA A 68 -23.12 13.67 -52.07
CA ALA A 68 -21.79 13.94 -51.52
C ALA A 68 -21.87 14.25 -50.02
N ASP A 69 -22.77 15.12 -49.58
CA ASP A 69 -22.97 15.44 -48.16
C ASP A 69 -23.33 14.20 -47.33
N ARG A 70 -24.20 13.33 -47.86
CA ARG A 70 -24.53 12.05 -47.21
C ARG A 70 -23.32 11.13 -47.12
N GLU A 71 -22.51 11.04 -48.17
CA GLU A 71 -21.32 10.21 -48.18
C GLU A 71 -20.25 10.74 -47.19
N TYR A 72 -20.05 12.05 -47.13
CA TYR A 72 -19.17 12.68 -46.14
C TYR A 72 -19.67 12.43 -44.71
N ALA A 73 -20.96 12.60 -44.45
CA ALA A 73 -21.55 12.34 -43.14
C ALA A 73 -21.42 10.87 -42.73
N LEU A 74 -21.56 9.94 -43.68
CA LEU A 74 -21.33 8.50 -43.43
C LEU A 74 -19.87 8.22 -43.11
N LYS A 75 -18.92 8.72 -43.92
CA LYS A 75 -17.48 8.57 -43.65
C LYS A 75 -17.08 9.15 -42.30
N GLU A 76 -17.62 10.30 -41.93
CA GLU A 76 -17.34 10.92 -40.62
C GLU A 76 -17.87 10.05 -39.47
N ARG A 77 -19.07 9.49 -39.60
CA ARG A 77 -19.62 8.54 -38.61
C ARG A 77 -18.79 7.26 -38.51
N GLU A 78 -18.36 6.70 -39.63
CA GLU A 78 -17.49 5.52 -39.66
C GLU A 78 -16.13 5.80 -39.02
N HIS A 79 -15.52 6.95 -39.30
CA HIS A 79 -14.28 7.37 -38.65
C HIS A 79 -14.45 7.53 -37.13
N LYS A 80 -15.52 8.19 -36.69
CA LYS A 80 -15.85 8.32 -35.26
C LYS A 80 -16.08 6.95 -34.62
N ALA A 81 -16.83 6.06 -35.27
CA ALA A 81 -17.06 4.70 -34.80
C ALA A 81 -15.76 3.89 -34.72
N ALA A 82 -14.89 3.96 -35.73
CA ALA A 82 -13.60 3.28 -35.76
C ALA A 82 -12.63 3.82 -34.70
N GLN A 83 -12.64 5.13 -34.43
CA GLN A 83 -11.88 5.72 -33.33
C GLN A 83 -12.43 5.26 -31.98
N ASN A 84 -13.75 5.25 -31.79
CA ASN A 84 -14.38 4.76 -30.57
C ASN A 84 -14.06 3.27 -30.33
N TYR A 85 -14.11 2.44 -31.38
CA TYR A 85 -13.72 1.02 -31.30
C TYR A 85 -12.25 0.86 -30.95
N ARG A 86 -11.34 1.62 -31.56
CA ARG A 86 -9.91 1.57 -31.22
C ARG A 86 -9.66 1.99 -29.77
N ASN A 87 -10.27 3.09 -29.35
CA ASN A 87 -10.14 3.58 -27.98
C ASN A 87 -10.70 2.58 -26.97
N ALA A 88 -11.86 1.97 -27.27
CA ALA A 88 -12.44 0.90 -26.45
C ALA A 88 -11.52 -0.34 -26.40
N SER A 89 -10.96 -0.76 -27.54
CA SER A 89 -10.05 -1.91 -27.60
C SER A 89 -8.75 -1.69 -26.83
N LEU A 90 -8.17 -0.48 -26.91
CA LEU A 90 -6.99 -0.09 -26.14
C LEU A 90 -7.30 -0.09 -24.63
N GLY A 91 -8.48 0.40 -24.23
CA GLY A 91 -8.93 0.33 -22.83
C GLY A 91 -9.03 -1.11 -22.31
N MET A 92 -9.65 -2.00 -23.10
CA MET A 92 -9.77 -3.43 -22.76
C MET A 92 -8.42 -4.14 -22.70
N GLU A 93 -7.47 -3.80 -23.57
CA GLU A 93 -6.13 -4.39 -23.59
C GLU A 93 -5.29 -3.91 -22.40
N GLN A 94 -5.35 -2.62 -22.07
CA GLN A 94 -4.76 -2.07 -20.86
C GLN A 94 -5.35 -2.72 -19.60
N GLN A 95 -6.67 -2.90 -19.54
CA GLN A 95 -7.35 -3.62 -18.46
C GLN A 95 -6.82 -5.04 -18.31
N ARG A 96 -6.74 -5.79 -19.41
CA ARG A 96 -6.25 -7.18 -19.38
C ARG A 96 -4.80 -7.25 -18.91
N LEU A 97 -3.96 -6.30 -19.32
CA LEU A 97 -2.58 -6.20 -18.86
C LEU A 97 -2.50 -5.90 -17.35
N GLN A 98 -3.36 -5.02 -16.81
CA GLN A 98 -3.41 -4.72 -15.39
C GLN A 98 -3.80 -5.96 -14.56
N LEU A 99 -4.85 -6.67 -14.97
CA LEU A 99 -5.28 -7.92 -14.32
C LEU A 99 -4.18 -8.99 -14.40
N GLN A 100 -3.49 -9.09 -15.53
CA GLN A 100 -2.36 -10.00 -15.69
C GLN A 100 -1.22 -9.67 -14.73
N LYS A 101 -0.83 -8.40 -14.62
CA LYS A 101 0.23 -7.95 -13.68
C LYS A 101 -0.16 -8.16 -12.21
N TYR A 102 -1.43 -7.98 -11.87
CA TYR A 102 -1.94 -8.30 -10.53
C TYR A 102 -1.83 -9.80 -10.24
N ASN A 103 -2.39 -10.62 -11.13
CA ASN A 103 -2.36 -12.08 -10.98
C ASN A 103 -0.93 -12.61 -10.91
N GLN A 104 -0.02 -12.03 -11.70
CA GLN A 104 1.40 -12.35 -11.67
C GLN A 104 2.01 -12.02 -10.30
N ARG A 105 1.83 -10.81 -9.76
CA ARG A 105 2.34 -10.45 -8.43
C ARG A 105 1.77 -11.34 -7.33
N ARG A 106 0.50 -11.72 -7.43
CA ARG A 106 -0.14 -12.63 -6.48
C ARG A 106 0.46 -14.04 -6.55
N LEU A 107 0.72 -14.54 -7.76
CA LEU A 107 1.40 -15.82 -7.98
C LEU A 107 2.83 -15.77 -7.43
N GLU A 108 3.60 -14.73 -7.75
CA GLU A 108 4.96 -14.52 -7.25
C GLU A 108 5.00 -14.48 -5.71
N TYR A 109 4.02 -13.83 -5.09
CA TYR A 109 3.89 -13.81 -3.64
C TYR A 109 3.54 -15.19 -3.06
N ASN A 110 2.62 -15.93 -3.66
CA ASN A 110 2.28 -17.28 -3.22
C ASN A 110 3.45 -18.24 -3.41
N ASP A 111 4.18 -18.13 -4.51
CA ASP A 111 5.39 -18.91 -4.78
C ASP A 111 6.50 -18.57 -3.78
N MET A 112 6.64 -17.29 -3.41
CA MET A 112 7.53 -16.84 -2.35
C MET A 112 7.14 -17.47 -1.01
N LEU A 113 5.86 -17.44 -0.63
CA LEU A 113 5.39 -18.07 0.61
C LEU A 113 5.63 -19.59 0.61
N ALA A 114 5.38 -20.27 -0.50
CA ALA A 114 5.63 -21.70 -0.64
C ALA A 114 7.13 -22.03 -0.55
N ARG A 115 7.98 -21.20 -1.17
CA ARG A 115 9.44 -21.32 -1.10
C ARG A 115 9.97 -21.11 0.32
N ASP A 116 9.40 -20.16 1.04
CA ASP A 116 9.80 -19.82 2.40
C ASP A 116 9.22 -20.82 3.43
N GLN A 117 8.16 -21.57 3.10
CA GLN A 117 7.50 -22.52 4.00
C GLN A 117 8.42 -23.54 4.70
N PRO A 118 9.39 -24.21 4.03
CA PRO A 118 10.35 -25.07 4.71
C PRO A 118 11.28 -24.30 5.67
N VAL A 119 11.69 -23.09 5.30
CA VAL A 119 12.52 -22.21 6.14
C VAL A 119 11.72 -21.80 7.38
N MET A 120 10.45 -21.45 7.20
CA MET A 120 9.49 -21.13 8.26
C MET A 120 9.27 -22.30 9.23
N ALA A 121 9.12 -23.52 8.71
CA ALA A 121 8.96 -24.71 9.54
C ALA A 121 10.23 -25.03 10.34
N ALA A 122 11.41 -24.91 9.71
CA ALA A 122 12.69 -25.05 10.39
C ALA A 122 12.90 -23.95 11.44
N LEU A 123 12.47 -22.72 11.12
CA LEU A 123 12.52 -21.59 12.02
C LEU A 123 11.68 -21.83 13.26
N GLY A 124 10.42 -22.27 13.10
CA GLY A 124 9.56 -22.65 14.23
C GLY A 124 10.21 -23.69 15.14
N LYS A 125 10.82 -24.74 14.57
CA LYS A 125 11.56 -25.75 15.35
C LYS A 125 12.75 -25.17 16.11
N ALA A 126 13.49 -24.24 15.51
CA ALA A 126 14.58 -23.54 16.19
C ALA A 126 14.05 -22.65 17.33
N VAL A 127 12.85 -22.08 17.20
CA VAL A 127 12.18 -21.28 18.24
C VAL A 127 11.85 -22.16 19.42
N ASP A 128 11.17 -23.27 19.14
CA ASP A 128 10.73 -24.23 20.14
C ASP A 128 11.92 -24.86 20.90
N ALA A 129 13.05 -25.07 20.20
CA ALA A 129 14.28 -25.58 20.78
C ALA A 129 15.11 -24.51 21.54
N GLY A 130 14.75 -23.23 21.44
CA GLY A 130 15.53 -22.13 22.01
C GLY A 130 16.88 -21.86 21.32
N ASP A 131 17.10 -22.38 20.12
CA ASP A 131 18.34 -22.21 19.35
C ASP A 131 18.33 -20.87 18.60
N ARG A 132 18.84 -19.83 19.28
CA ARG A 132 18.81 -18.44 18.81
C ARG A 132 19.65 -18.22 17.54
N ASP A 133 20.81 -18.88 17.42
CA ASP A 133 21.71 -18.68 16.29
C ASP A 133 21.18 -19.33 15.01
N ALA A 134 20.67 -20.57 15.13
CA ALA A 134 20.01 -21.24 14.01
C ALA A 134 18.82 -20.42 13.49
N ALA A 135 18.10 -19.80 14.40
CA ALA A 135 16.93 -19.01 14.09
C ALA A 135 17.20 -17.68 13.41
N MET A 136 18.17 -16.91 13.90
CA MET A 136 18.58 -15.67 13.24
C MET A 136 19.06 -15.96 11.82
N ARG A 137 19.78 -17.08 11.63
CA ARG A 137 20.20 -17.52 10.29
C ARG A 137 19.01 -17.89 9.40
N LEU A 138 18.05 -18.67 9.90
CA LEU A 138 16.86 -19.10 9.15
C LEU A 138 15.95 -17.91 8.81
N TYR A 139 15.75 -16.98 9.75
CA TYR A 139 15.07 -15.72 9.48
C TYR A 139 15.81 -14.86 8.46
N GLY A 140 17.14 -14.88 8.49
CA GLY A 140 18.06 -14.35 7.47
C GLY A 140 17.82 -14.89 6.05
N GLN A 141 17.20 -16.07 5.92
CA GLN A 141 16.91 -16.72 4.64
C GLN A 141 15.50 -16.47 4.11
N LEU A 142 14.60 -15.92 4.92
CA LEU A 142 13.25 -15.56 4.46
C LEU A 142 13.33 -14.45 3.40
N SER A 143 12.44 -14.52 2.42
CA SER A 143 12.31 -13.51 1.39
C SER A 143 11.94 -12.15 2.00
N GLU A 144 12.40 -11.03 1.43
CA GLU A 144 12.12 -9.68 1.96
C GLU A 144 10.62 -9.37 2.09
N GLY A 145 9.83 -9.84 1.12
CA GLY A 145 8.36 -9.71 1.13
C GLY A 145 7.64 -10.69 2.07
N ASN A 146 8.37 -11.55 2.80
CA ASN A 146 7.77 -12.50 3.72
C ASN A 146 7.05 -11.75 4.86
N PRO A 147 5.81 -12.12 5.21
CA PRO A 147 5.08 -11.55 6.32
C PRO A 147 5.91 -11.43 7.60
N LEU A 148 6.65 -12.47 7.99
CA LEU A 148 7.44 -12.43 9.22
C LEU A 148 8.50 -11.34 9.19
N ARG A 149 9.10 -11.07 8.03
CA ARG A 149 10.10 -10.00 7.89
C ARG A 149 9.49 -8.61 7.99
N LEU A 150 8.34 -8.43 7.37
CA LEU A 150 7.59 -7.17 7.43
C LEU A 150 7.08 -6.90 8.86
N MET A 151 6.74 -7.97 9.59
CA MET A 151 6.20 -7.92 10.94
C MET A 151 7.26 -7.81 12.05
N ALA A 152 8.54 -7.99 11.74
CA ALA A 152 9.60 -8.02 12.76
C ALA A 152 10.03 -6.64 13.27
N ASN A 153 9.41 -5.54 12.82
CA ASN A 153 9.75 -4.21 13.30
C ASN A 153 8.98 -3.84 14.60
N ASP A 154 9.58 -3.00 15.46
CA ASP A 154 9.01 -2.65 16.78
C ASP A 154 7.67 -1.93 16.64
N GLY A 155 7.50 -1.15 15.57
CA GLY A 155 6.25 -0.48 15.25
C GLY A 155 5.11 -1.45 14.95
N TYR A 156 5.40 -2.57 14.28
CA TYR A 156 4.42 -3.61 13.98
C TYR A 156 3.97 -4.31 15.26
N ALA A 157 4.89 -4.68 16.15
CA ALA A 157 4.53 -5.33 17.41
C ALA A 157 3.70 -4.44 18.32
N ALA A 158 4.01 -3.15 18.39
CA ALA A 158 3.19 -2.17 19.10
C ALA A 158 1.76 -2.11 18.52
N LYS A 159 1.62 -1.96 17.19
CA LYS A 159 0.31 -1.91 16.53
C LYS A 159 -0.46 -3.21 16.67
N ALA A 160 0.17 -4.38 16.54
CA ALA A 160 -0.51 -5.66 16.67
C ALA A 160 -1.01 -5.93 18.10
N GLY A 161 -0.22 -5.60 19.12
CA GLY A 161 -0.66 -5.67 20.52
C GLY A 161 -1.81 -4.70 20.81
N GLN A 162 -1.72 -3.46 20.31
CA GLN A 162 -2.81 -2.48 20.43
C GLN A 162 -4.08 -2.96 19.73
N ALA A 163 -3.97 -3.60 18.56
CA ALA A 163 -5.11 -4.13 17.81
C ALA A 163 -5.88 -5.19 18.62
N VAL A 164 -5.19 -6.14 19.24
CA VAL A 164 -5.83 -7.16 20.08
C VAL A 164 -6.46 -6.56 21.31
N ASN A 165 -5.78 -5.64 22.00
CA ASN A 165 -6.34 -4.95 23.16
C ASN A 165 -7.60 -4.17 22.79
N ASN A 166 -7.60 -3.50 21.65
CA ASN A 166 -8.75 -2.74 21.17
C ASN A 166 -9.90 -3.68 20.78
N LEU A 167 -9.63 -4.76 20.05
CA LEU A 167 -10.65 -5.78 19.74
C LEU A 167 -11.25 -6.37 21.02
N GLN A 168 -10.42 -6.76 21.99
CA GLN A 168 -10.89 -7.34 23.25
C GLN A 168 -11.80 -6.37 24.01
N LYS A 169 -11.38 -5.12 24.22
CA LYS A 169 -12.22 -4.09 24.84
C LYS A 169 -13.54 -3.87 24.11
N ILE A 170 -13.50 -3.81 22.78
CA ILE A 170 -14.69 -3.56 21.96
C ILE A 170 -15.70 -4.72 22.08
N PHE A 171 -15.22 -5.96 21.99
CA PHE A 171 -16.07 -7.14 22.08
C PHE A 171 -16.56 -7.44 23.50
N ASP A 172 -15.78 -7.09 24.53
CA ASP A 172 -16.17 -7.25 25.94
C ASP A 172 -17.22 -6.21 26.37
N ASP A 173 -17.09 -4.95 25.94
CA ASP A 173 -17.97 -3.87 26.39
C ASP A 173 -19.28 -3.78 25.59
N LYS A 174 -19.23 -3.91 24.26
CA LYS A 174 -20.36 -3.63 23.35
C LYS A 174 -20.32 -4.45 22.04
N PRO A 175 -20.60 -5.77 22.08
CA PRO A 175 -20.55 -6.62 20.90
C PRO A 175 -21.46 -6.11 19.76
N ASP A 176 -22.65 -5.59 20.09
CA ASP A 176 -23.61 -5.07 19.09
C ASP A 176 -23.16 -3.76 18.40
N ARG A 177 -22.18 -3.04 18.97
CA ARG A 177 -21.62 -1.80 18.39
C ARG A 177 -20.19 -1.98 17.89
N ALA A 178 -19.69 -3.21 17.86
CA ALA A 178 -18.28 -3.48 17.63
C ALA A 178 -17.75 -2.86 16.33
N ILE A 179 -18.50 -2.94 15.23
CA ILE A 179 -18.09 -2.38 13.93
C ILE A 179 -17.96 -0.85 13.99
N ALA A 180 -18.91 -0.15 14.62
CA ALA A 180 -18.84 1.30 14.76
C ALA A 180 -17.63 1.73 15.60
N SER A 181 -17.34 0.98 16.66
CA SER A 181 -16.16 1.21 17.51
C SER A 181 -14.84 0.90 16.78
N LEU A 182 -14.82 0.00 15.80
CA LEU A 182 -13.64 -0.28 14.97
C LEU A 182 -13.32 0.82 13.94
N ASN A 183 -14.30 1.66 13.58
CA ASN A 183 -14.13 2.72 12.58
C ASN A 183 -13.56 4.03 13.13
N THR A 184 -12.96 4.03 14.32
CA THR A 184 -12.24 5.22 14.80
C THR A 184 -10.91 5.37 14.06
N PRO A 185 -10.43 6.60 13.81
CA PRO A 185 -9.14 6.82 13.13
C PRO A 185 -7.97 6.06 13.78
N GLU A 186 -7.97 5.97 15.11
CA GLU A 186 -6.96 5.22 15.87
C GLU A 186 -7.03 3.71 15.58
N ASN A 187 -8.23 3.11 15.62
CA ASN A 187 -8.39 1.67 15.35
C ASN A 187 -8.07 1.34 13.90
N LEU A 188 -8.46 2.19 12.96
CA LEU A 188 -8.18 2.02 11.54
C LEU A 188 -6.67 2.13 11.23
N ASP A 189 -5.93 3.04 11.88
CA ASP A 189 -4.47 3.12 11.75
C ASP A 189 -3.76 1.89 12.33
N VAL A 190 -4.22 1.43 13.49
CA VAL A 190 -3.71 0.22 14.15
C VAL A 190 -3.92 -1.00 13.26
N LEU A 191 -5.13 -1.19 12.72
CA LEU A 191 -5.45 -2.27 11.80
C LEU A 191 -4.67 -2.14 10.48
N SER A 192 -4.50 -0.92 9.95
CA SER A 192 -3.64 -0.68 8.79
C SER A 192 -2.20 -1.14 9.04
N GLY A 193 -1.69 -0.97 10.26
CA GLY A 193 -0.41 -1.53 10.66
C GLY A 193 -0.38 -3.06 10.65
N VAL A 194 -1.39 -3.70 11.23
CA VAL A 194 -1.49 -5.18 11.28
C VAL A 194 -1.56 -5.79 9.87
N PHE A 195 -2.27 -5.13 8.95
CA PHE A 195 -2.43 -5.55 7.56
C PHE A 195 -1.44 -4.88 6.60
N ALA A 196 -0.36 -4.29 7.11
CA ALA A 196 0.67 -3.66 6.29
C ALA A 196 1.24 -4.60 5.20
N PRO A 197 1.47 -5.91 5.43
CA PRO A 197 1.93 -6.82 4.37
C PRO A 197 0.99 -6.87 3.16
N GLU A 198 -0.33 -6.95 3.39
CA GLU A 198 -1.33 -6.93 2.32
C GLU A 198 -1.44 -5.57 1.63
N LEU A 199 -1.36 -4.49 2.42
CA LEU A 199 -1.45 -3.13 1.89
C LEU A 199 -0.22 -2.76 1.06
N GLN A 200 0.97 -3.22 1.45
CA GLN A 200 2.22 -2.98 0.72
C GLN A 200 2.21 -3.61 -0.68
N GLN A 201 1.52 -4.74 -0.86
CA GLN A 201 1.38 -5.35 -2.20
C GLN A 201 0.68 -4.43 -3.19
N ARG A 202 -0.17 -3.51 -2.70
CA ARG A 202 -0.92 -2.57 -3.54
C ARG A 202 -0.08 -1.37 -3.97
N ILE A 203 1.02 -1.09 -3.27
CA ILE A 203 1.90 0.04 -3.59
C ILE A 203 2.54 -0.21 -4.98
N GLY A 204 2.57 0.83 -5.80
CA GLY A 204 3.02 0.79 -7.19
C GLY A 204 2.00 0.19 -8.17
N MET A 205 0.80 -0.19 -7.73
CA MET A 205 -0.28 -0.55 -8.67
C MET A 205 -0.81 0.69 -9.37
N PRO A 206 -1.06 0.63 -10.70
CA PRO A 206 -1.71 1.72 -11.41
C PRO A 206 -3.15 1.92 -10.93
N ASP A 207 -3.65 3.14 -11.03
CA ASP A 207 -5.06 3.45 -10.89
C ASP A 207 -5.87 2.95 -12.10
N SER A 208 -7.19 3.15 -12.05
CA SER A 208 -8.11 2.67 -13.10
C SER A 208 -7.84 3.27 -14.48
N THR A 209 -7.17 4.42 -14.57
CA THR A 209 -6.79 5.05 -15.86
C THR A 209 -5.37 4.66 -16.29
N GLY A 210 -4.56 4.10 -15.40
CA GLY A 210 -3.17 3.74 -15.68
C GLY A 210 -2.20 4.90 -15.61
N GLU A 211 -2.67 6.11 -15.29
CA GLU A 211 -1.87 7.34 -15.30
C GLU A 211 -1.14 7.57 -13.98
N LYS A 212 -1.68 7.03 -12.88
CA LYS A 212 -1.17 7.24 -11.52
C LYS A 212 -0.89 5.91 -10.87
N THR A 213 0.01 5.89 -9.90
CA THR A 213 0.28 4.67 -9.11
C THR A 213 -0.02 4.90 -7.64
N ILE A 214 -0.48 3.85 -6.95
CA ILE A 214 -0.71 3.88 -5.51
C ILE A 214 0.63 4.07 -4.81
N LYS A 215 0.79 5.16 -4.05
CA LYS A 215 1.94 5.40 -3.17
C LYS A 215 1.70 4.88 -1.77
N GLU A 216 0.44 4.91 -1.32
CA GLU A 216 0.06 4.55 0.03
C GLU A 216 -1.31 3.90 0.04
N ALA A 217 -1.50 2.90 0.89
CA ALA A 217 -2.77 2.25 1.12
C ALA A 217 -2.98 2.06 2.62
N ARG A 218 -4.15 2.46 3.12
CA ARG A 218 -4.58 2.32 4.51
C ARG A 218 -6.00 1.78 4.56
N ILE A 219 -6.36 1.13 5.66
CA ILE A 219 -7.76 0.79 5.96
C ILE A 219 -8.46 2.10 6.37
N GLY A 220 -9.45 2.51 5.59
CA GLY A 220 -10.22 3.74 5.83
C GLY A 220 -11.61 3.50 6.39
N SER A 221 -12.18 2.30 6.20
CA SER A 221 -13.49 1.95 6.77
C SER A 221 -13.69 0.44 6.87
N ILE A 222 -14.59 0.03 7.77
CA ILE A 222 -15.08 -1.34 7.93
C ILE A 222 -16.60 -1.28 8.03
N VAL A 223 -17.32 -1.85 7.07
CA VAL A 223 -18.78 -1.81 7.05
C VAL A 223 -19.38 -3.21 7.14
N PRO A 224 -20.56 -3.39 7.76
CA PRO A 224 -21.25 -4.67 7.74
C PRO A 224 -21.55 -5.09 6.29
N ALA A 225 -21.33 -6.35 5.95
CA ALA A 225 -21.79 -6.91 4.69
C ALA A 225 -23.30 -7.25 4.78
N GLN A 226 -23.93 -7.51 3.62
CA GLN A 226 -25.31 -8.01 3.61
C GLN A 226 -25.44 -9.39 4.27
N GLN A 227 -24.38 -10.19 4.21
CA GLN A 227 -24.30 -11.48 4.87
C GLN A 227 -23.97 -11.30 6.35
N GLU A 228 -24.80 -11.88 7.22
CA GLU A 228 -24.60 -11.84 8.67
C GLU A 228 -23.25 -12.46 9.07
N GLY A 229 -22.51 -11.78 9.93
CA GLY A 229 -21.17 -12.21 10.37
C GLY A 229 -20.02 -11.85 9.42
N TYR A 230 -20.27 -11.05 8.37
CA TYR A 230 -19.26 -10.63 7.41
C TYR A 230 -19.11 -9.10 7.38
N VAL A 231 -17.92 -8.63 7.02
CA VAL A 231 -17.59 -7.21 6.83
C VAL A 231 -16.96 -6.95 5.48
N LEU A 232 -17.09 -5.71 5.00
CA LEU A 232 -16.39 -5.17 3.84
C LEU A 232 -15.36 -4.16 4.34
N ILE A 233 -14.17 -4.18 3.76
CA ILE A 233 -13.09 -3.25 4.11
C ILE A 233 -12.99 -2.19 3.01
N GLY A 234 -13.05 -0.91 3.39
CA GLY A 234 -12.72 0.22 2.54
C GLY A 234 -11.27 0.66 2.74
N LEU A 235 -10.57 0.92 1.65
CA LEU A 235 -9.20 1.38 1.63
C LEU A 235 -9.13 2.86 1.24
N ASP A 236 -8.36 3.62 2.00
CA ASP A 236 -7.90 4.95 1.61
C ASP A 236 -6.59 4.78 0.83
N LEU A 237 -6.59 5.20 -0.43
CA LEU A 237 -5.47 5.14 -1.34
C LEU A 237 -4.95 6.54 -1.62
N THR A 238 -3.64 6.75 -1.50
CA THR A 238 -2.96 7.97 -1.94
C THR A 238 -2.15 7.65 -3.18
N TYR A 239 -2.31 8.42 -4.25
CA TYR A 239 -1.65 8.22 -5.53
C TYR A 239 -0.37 9.06 -5.70
N SER A 240 0.38 8.76 -6.76
CA SER A 240 1.67 9.37 -7.05
C SER A 240 1.63 10.88 -7.24
N ASP A 241 0.50 11.42 -7.69
CA ASP A 241 0.22 12.84 -7.92
C ASP A 241 -0.33 13.57 -6.68
N GLY A 242 -0.48 12.87 -5.54
CA GLY A 242 -1.03 13.40 -4.30
C GLY A 242 -2.56 13.34 -4.21
N SER A 243 -3.26 12.90 -5.25
CA SER A 243 -4.71 12.65 -5.19
C SER A 243 -5.02 11.43 -4.31
N SER A 244 -6.24 11.36 -3.78
CA SER A 244 -6.70 10.26 -2.93
C SER A 244 -8.03 9.67 -3.41
N ALA A 245 -8.26 8.39 -3.10
CA ALA A 245 -9.54 7.72 -3.36
C ALA A 245 -9.87 6.74 -2.24
N HIS A 246 -11.16 6.62 -1.93
CA HIS A 246 -11.70 5.56 -1.07
C HIS A 246 -12.27 4.45 -1.93
N LYS A 247 -11.78 3.21 -1.78
CA LYS A 247 -12.21 2.06 -2.59
C LYS A 247 -12.42 0.81 -1.74
N PRO A 248 -13.47 0.01 -1.99
CA PRO A 248 -13.62 -1.26 -1.31
C PRO A 248 -12.50 -2.24 -1.69
N VAL A 249 -12.17 -3.16 -0.78
CA VAL A 249 -11.37 -4.34 -1.10
C VAL A 249 -12.22 -5.28 -1.93
N THR A 250 -11.69 -5.68 -3.08
CA THR A 250 -12.34 -6.59 -4.01
C THR A 250 -11.73 -7.99 -3.96
N GLU A 251 -12.45 -9.00 -4.45
CA GLU A 251 -12.00 -10.40 -4.49
C GLU A 251 -10.70 -10.57 -5.29
N TYR A 252 -10.55 -9.78 -6.35
CA TYR A 252 -9.33 -9.76 -7.16
C TYR A 252 -8.37 -8.64 -6.76
N GLY A 253 -8.63 -7.94 -5.65
CA GLY A 253 -7.77 -6.90 -5.09
C GLY A 253 -7.40 -5.76 -6.06
N SER A 254 -8.12 -5.61 -7.17
CA SER A 254 -7.82 -4.64 -8.22
C SER A 254 -8.39 -3.27 -7.90
N ALA A 255 -7.76 -2.21 -8.43
CA ALA A 255 -8.28 -0.86 -8.39
C ALA A 255 -9.21 -0.54 -9.59
N HIS A 256 -9.48 -1.54 -10.45
CA HIS A 256 -10.19 -1.40 -11.72
C HIS A 256 -11.72 -1.30 -11.54
N PRO A 257 -12.45 -0.51 -12.36
CA PRO A 257 -13.90 -0.31 -12.23
C PRO A 257 -14.76 -1.58 -12.47
N ASP A 258 -14.24 -2.54 -13.22
CA ASP A 258 -14.93 -3.82 -13.52
C ASP A 258 -14.70 -4.89 -12.44
N ASP A 259 -13.77 -4.67 -11.51
CA ASP A 259 -13.65 -5.50 -10.32
C ASP A 259 -14.71 -5.04 -9.29
N GLN A 260 -15.97 -5.34 -9.59
CA GLN A 260 -17.13 -4.93 -8.78
C GLN A 260 -17.43 -5.93 -7.65
N THR A 261 -16.75 -7.07 -7.64
CA THR A 261 -16.88 -8.10 -6.62
C THR A 261 -16.17 -7.66 -5.35
N VAL A 262 -16.90 -6.99 -4.46
CA VAL A 262 -16.40 -6.62 -3.13
C VAL A 262 -16.16 -7.88 -2.30
N LEU A 263 -14.99 -7.98 -1.68
CA LEU A 263 -14.62 -9.11 -0.83
C LEU A 263 -15.34 -9.00 0.52
N ALA A 264 -16.26 -9.92 0.77
CA ALA A 264 -16.86 -10.12 2.09
C ALA A 264 -15.96 -10.99 2.96
N ILE A 265 -15.55 -10.48 4.12
CA ILE A 265 -14.62 -11.14 5.03
C ILE A 265 -15.37 -11.59 6.29
N PRO A 266 -15.31 -12.89 6.67
CA PRO A 266 -15.86 -13.36 7.93
C PRO A 266 -15.20 -12.66 9.12
N VAL A 267 -16.00 -12.12 10.03
CA VAL A 267 -15.51 -11.36 11.20
C VAL A 267 -14.66 -12.23 12.12
N ASP A 268 -15.09 -13.47 12.36
CA ASP A 268 -14.38 -14.46 13.18
C ASP A 268 -12.97 -14.74 12.65
N LYS A 269 -12.83 -14.91 11.33
CA LYS A 269 -11.53 -15.13 10.68
C LYS A 269 -10.64 -13.89 10.75
N ALA A 270 -11.20 -12.69 10.56
CA ALA A 270 -10.44 -11.46 10.69
C ALA A 270 -9.89 -11.28 12.11
N VAL A 271 -10.73 -11.51 13.12
CA VAL A 271 -10.32 -11.43 14.54
C VAL A 271 -9.27 -12.48 14.88
N ALA A 272 -9.44 -13.72 14.41
CA ALA A 272 -8.46 -14.78 14.61
C ALA A 272 -7.11 -14.40 13.99
N LEU A 273 -7.11 -13.88 12.77
CA LEU A 273 -5.90 -13.45 12.08
C LEU A 273 -5.17 -12.31 12.80
N VAL A 274 -5.90 -11.32 13.32
CA VAL A 274 -5.29 -10.24 14.12
C VAL A 274 -4.68 -10.80 15.40
N ARG A 275 -5.37 -11.74 16.08
CA ARG A 275 -4.85 -12.41 17.27
C ARG A 275 -3.59 -13.21 16.98
N ASP A 276 -3.56 -13.98 15.89
CA ASP A 276 -2.39 -14.79 15.52
C ASP A 276 -1.18 -13.91 15.16
N ARG A 277 -1.40 -12.81 14.43
CA ARG A 277 -0.35 -11.81 14.14
C ARG A 277 0.17 -11.13 15.40
N SER A 278 -0.71 -10.82 16.35
CA SER A 278 -0.32 -10.27 17.65
C SER A 278 0.47 -11.27 18.49
N LYS A 279 0.06 -12.54 18.57
CA LYS A 279 0.86 -13.59 19.23
C LYS A 279 2.24 -13.72 18.59
N PHE A 280 2.32 -13.70 17.26
CA PHE A 280 3.61 -13.72 16.58
C PHE A 280 4.47 -12.50 16.93
N ALA A 281 3.86 -11.31 16.96
CA ALA A 281 4.56 -10.09 17.31
C ALA A 281 4.95 -10.01 18.81
N GLU A 282 4.18 -10.63 19.70
CA GLU A 282 4.56 -10.81 21.11
C GLU A 282 5.69 -11.82 21.26
N ILE A 283 5.67 -12.92 20.51
CA ILE A 283 6.78 -13.88 20.45
C ILE A 283 8.04 -13.16 19.94
N SER A 284 7.94 -12.35 18.87
CA SER A 284 9.09 -11.60 18.35
C SER A 284 9.63 -10.58 19.36
N LYS A 285 8.74 -9.92 20.12
CA LYS A 285 9.08 -8.92 21.15
C LYS A 285 9.64 -9.52 22.45
N ASN A 286 9.01 -10.54 23.00
CA ASN A 286 9.39 -11.14 24.29
C ASN A 286 10.61 -12.06 24.19
N TYR A 287 10.93 -12.56 22.98
CA TYR A 287 12.10 -13.42 22.76
C TYR A 287 13.29 -12.74 22.08
N GLY A 288 13.23 -11.45 21.74
CA GLY A 288 14.35 -10.75 21.07
C GLY A 288 14.87 -11.48 19.82
N TYR A 289 13.96 -12.17 19.12
CA TYR A 289 14.29 -13.32 18.27
C TYR A 289 14.57 -12.93 16.80
N PHE A 290 14.07 -11.78 16.35
CA PHE A 290 14.22 -11.30 14.96
C PHE A 290 14.72 -9.86 14.81
N MET A 291 14.83 -9.13 15.91
CA MET A 291 15.48 -7.83 15.92
C MET A 291 16.93 -8.02 16.36
N PRO A 292 17.94 -7.56 15.59
CA PRO A 292 19.15 -7.12 16.28
C PRO A 292 18.67 -6.06 17.27
N GLN A 293 19.03 -6.18 18.55
CA GLN A 293 18.99 -5.03 19.42
C GLN A 293 19.86 -3.97 18.73
N GLN A 294 19.26 -3.05 17.98
CA GLN A 294 19.97 -1.89 17.46
C GLN A 294 20.16 -0.92 18.62
N GLN A 295 21.02 -1.33 19.55
CA GLN A 295 21.75 -0.47 20.47
C GLN A 295 23.12 -1.12 20.68
N GLY A 296 23.90 -1.21 19.60
CA GLY A 296 25.26 -1.75 19.66
C GLY A 296 25.89 -1.86 18.28
N LEU A 297 27.22 -1.70 18.23
CA LEU A 297 28.05 -1.95 17.05
C LEU A 297 27.81 -3.39 16.53
N SER A 298 27.93 -3.62 15.21
CA SER A 298 27.85 -4.97 14.64
C SER A 298 28.92 -5.89 15.25
N LEU A 299 28.72 -7.21 15.27
CA LEU A 299 29.69 -8.17 15.84
C LEU A 299 31.11 -7.96 15.30
N ALA A 300 31.26 -7.72 14.00
CA ALA A 300 32.56 -7.42 13.39
C ALA A 300 33.20 -6.15 13.96
N LYS A 301 32.41 -5.08 14.17
CA LYS A 301 32.89 -3.83 14.78
C LYS A 301 33.17 -3.99 16.28
N LEU A 302 32.43 -4.83 16.99
CA LEU A 302 32.71 -5.16 18.38
C LEU A 302 34.01 -5.96 18.53
N GLN A 303 34.26 -6.92 17.64
CA GLN A 303 35.50 -7.69 17.63
C GLN A 303 36.71 -6.81 17.28
N GLU A 304 36.54 -5.89 16.31
CA GLU A 304 37.56 -4.89 15.96
C GLU A 304 37.85 -3.96 17.16
N GLY A 305 36.81 -3.42 17.79
CA GLY A 305 36.93 -2.59 18.98
C GLY A 305 37.58 -3.32 20.16
N ALA A 306 37.17 -4.54 20.45
CA ALA A 306 37.75 -5.39 21.49
C ALA A 306 39.24 -5.70 21.20
N SER A 307 39.59 -5.96 19.94
CA SER A 307 40.98 -6.19 19.54
C SER A 307 41.84 -4.94 19.74
N ASN A 308 41.29 -3.76 19.44
CA ASN A 308 41.97 -2.48 19.67
C ASN A 308 42.15 -2.18 21.16
N VAL A 309 41.13 -2.45 21.98
CA VAL A 309 41.19 -2.32 23.45
C VAL A 309 42.22 -3.28 24.04
N ALA A 310 42.23 -4.55 23.61
CA ALA A 310 43.24 -5.52 24.03
C ALA A 310 44.65 -5.07 23.67
N ALA A 311 44.85 -4.59 22.44
CA ALA A 311 46.14 -4.10 21.98
C ALA A 311 46.62 -2.86 22.75
N ASP A 312 45.72 -1.93 23.09
CA ASP A 312 46.04 -0.76 23.91
C ASP A 312 46.35 -1.15 25.36
N ALA A 313 45.57 -2.04 25.96
CA ALA A 313 45.82 -2.54 27.31
C ALA A 313 47.18 -3.23 27.40
N ILE A 314 47.52 -4.10 26.45
CA ILE A 314 48.83 -4.78 26.38
C ILE A 314 49.97 -3.76 26.26
N LYS A 315 49.84 -2.77 25.37
CA LYS A 315 50.86 -1.72 25.20
C LYS A 315 51.10 -0.91 26.47
N ASN A 316 50.07 -0.73 27.29
CA ASN A 316 50.12 0.04 28.52
C ASN A 316 50.34 -0.83 29.78
N GLY A 317 50.61 -2.13 29.63
CA GLY A 317 50.84 -3.05 30.75
C GLY A 317 49.61 -3.29 31.64
N ARG A 318 48.40 -3.05 31.11
CA ARG A 318 47.11 -3.29 31.77
C ARG A 318 46.57 -4.69 31.44
N ASP A 319 45.63 -5.18 32.24
CA ASP A 319 44.98 -6.48 32.01
C ASP A 319 44.05 -6.39 30.78
N ALA A 320 44.54 -6.90 29.65
CA ALA A 320 43.78 -6.91 28.40
C ALA A 320 42.47 -7.70 28.49
N GLN A 321 42.41 -8.76 29.30
CA GLN A 321 41.19 -9.56 29.39
C GLN A 321 40.10 -8.79 30.17
N ALA A 322 40.49 -8.10 31.23
CA ALA A 322 39.56 -7.26 32.00
C ALA A 322 39.01 -6.10 31.17
N GLU A 323 39.88 -5.39 30.42
CA GLU A 323 39.49 -4.26 29.57
C GLU A 323 38.59 -4.70 28.40
N VAL A 324 38.82 -5.88 27.84
CA VAL A 324 37.95 -6.48 26.81
C VAL A 324 36.58 -6.86 27.39
N ASP A 325 36.55 -7.44 28.59
CA ASP A 325 35.31 -7.79 29.27
C ASP A 325 34.47 -6.52 29.57
N GLU A 326 35.12 -5.42 30.03
CA GLU A 326 34.50 -4.10 30.22
C GLU A 326 33.96 -3.52 28.91
N TYR A 327 34.73 -3.62 27.82
CA TYR A 327 34.30 -3.17 26.51
C TYR A 327 33.03 -3.91 26.05
N TYR A 328 32.97 -5.24 26.17
CA TYR A 328 31.78 -5.99 25.80
C TYR A 328 30.58 -5.69 26.70
N ALA A 329 30.81 -5.49 28.00
CA ALA A 329 29.74 -5.14 28.93
C ALA A 329 29.15 -3.74 28.67
N ALA A 330 29.99 -2.75 28.37
CA ALA A 330 29.58 -1.40 28.01
C ALA A 330 28.79 -1.35 26.70
N ASN A 331 29.04 -2.30 25.80
CA ASN A 331 28.32 -2.45 24.53
C ASN A 331 27.14 -3.46 24.61
N GLY A 332 26.59 -3.68 25.81
CA GLY A 332 25.32 -4.40 25.99
C GLY A 332 25.41 -5.91 26.17
N SER A 333 26.61 -6.49 26.30
CA SER A 333 26.75 -7.93 26.53
C SER A 333 26.38 -8.33 27.97
N GLN A 334 25.19 -8.91 28.17
CA GLN A 334 24.72 -9.38 29.48
C GLN A 334 25.68 -10.35 30.21
N PRO A 335 26.31 -11.36 29.57
CA PRO A 335 27.27 -12.23 30.26
C PRO A 335 28.47 -11.48 30.85
N HIS A 336 29.00 -10.49 30.14
CA HIS A 336 30.13 -9.67 30.58
C HIS A 336 29.71 -8.67 31.66
N GLN A 337 28.51 -8.10 31.58
CA GLN A 337 27.94 -7.28 32.67
C GLN A 337 27.80 -8.08 33.97
N GLN A 338 27.31 -9.32 33.90
CA GLN A 338 27.22 -10.21 35.06
C GLN A 338 28.62 -10.57 35.61
N LYS A 339 29.59 -10.84 34.73
CA LYS A 339 30.98 -11.15 35.11
C LYS A 339 31.63 -9.99 35.87
N ILE A 340 31.49 -8.76 35.38
CA ILE A 340 32.02 -7.54 36.04
C ILE A 340 31.32 -7.31 37.37
N GLN A 341 30.00 -7.49 37.44
CA GLN A 341 29.26 -7.34 38.68
C GLN A 341 29.73 -8.35 39.74
N GLN A 342 29.97 -9.60 39.34
CA GLN A 342 30.53 -10.63 40.23
C GLN A 342 31.97 -10.30 40.68
N GLN A 343 32.83 -9.83 39.78
CA GLN A 343 34.18 -9.39 40.12
C GLN A 343 34.17 -8.23 41.12
N LYS A 344 33.28 -7.24 40.91
CA LYS A 344 33.10 -6.10 41.81
C LYS A 344 32.64 -6.55 43.21
N LEU A 345 31.68 -7.47 43.27
CA LEU A 345 31.23 -8.07 44.53
C LEU A 345 32.34 -8.84 45.24
N GLN A 346 33.13 -9.62 44.50
CA GLN A 346 34.28 -10.33 45.07
C GLN A 346 35.34 -9.36 45.61
N GLN A 347 35.62 -8.26 44.90
CA GLN A 347 36.52 -7.23 45.40
C GLN A 347 35.96 -6.53 46.63
N GLN A 348 34.65 -6.23 46.69
CA GLN A 348 34.03 -5.65 47.89
C GLN A 348 34.14 -6.57 49.11
N VAL A 349 33.95 -7.88 48.90
CA VAL A 349 34.19 -8.90 49.93
C VAL A 349 35.63 -8.87 50.43
N ILE A 350 36.61 -8.87 49.50
CA ILE A 350 38.04 -8.86 49.84
C ILE A 350 38.44 -7.55 50.54
N ASN A 351 37.99 -6.40 50.03
CA ASN A 351 38.34 -5.09 50.56
C ASN A 351 37.82 -4.87 51.98
N TRP A 352 36.62 -5.36 52.29
CA TRP A 352 36.05 -5.23 53.63
C TRP A 352 36.60 -6.28 54.60
N ALA A 353 36.76 -7.53 54.15
CA ALA A 353 37.18 -8.62 55.02
C ALA A 353 38.70 -8.65 55.26
N GLY A 354 39.50 -8.20 54.29
CA GLY A 354 40.94 -8.40 54.28
C GLY A 354 41.30 -9.90 54.37
N ASP A 355 42.29 -10.22 55.18
CA ASP A 355 42.73 -11.60 55.44
C ASP A 355 41.99 -12.29 56.62
N ASP A 356 40.97 -11.65 57.20
CA ASP A 356 40.22 -12.21 58.34
C ASP A 356 39.25 -13.31 57.86
N PRO A 357 39.44 -14.57 58.27
CA PRO A 357 38.66 -15.71 57.77
C PRO A 357 37.19 -15.66 58.19
N ASP A 358 36.87 -15.12 59.37
CA ASP A 358 35.49 -15.00 59.85
C ASP A 358 34.74 -13.88 59.13
N LYS A 359 35.44 -12.76 58.86
CA LYS A 359 34.91 -11.70 57.99
C LYS A 359 34.70 -12.17 56.57
N LEU A 360 35.63 -12.95 56.01
CA LEU A 360 35.51 -13.50 54.66
C LEU A 360 34.30 -14.44 54.57
N LEU A 361 34.09 -15.30 55.57
CA LEU A 361 32.94 -16.21 55.62
C LEU A 361 31.62 -15.42 55.72
N PHE A 362 31.57 -14.39 56.56
CA PHE A 362 30.40 -13.53 56.68
C PHE A 362 30.12 -12.76 55.37
N ALA A 363 31.11 -12.06 54.84
CA ALA A 363 30.98 -11.24 53.64
C ALA A 363 30.60 -12.05 52.40
N ARG A 364 31.10 -13.29 52.24
CA ARG A 364 30.66 -14.21 51.18
C ARG A 364 29.18 -14.58 51.31
N ASN A 365 28.70 -14.83 52.53
CA ASN A 365 27.28 -15.12 52.78
C ASN A 365 26.40 -13.90 52.50
N VAL A 366 26.88 -12.69 52.83
CA VAL A 366 26.20 -11.43 52.50
C VAL A 366 26.17 -11.23 50.98
N ALA A 367 27.28 -11.42 50.26
CA ALA A 367 27.34 -11.30 48.81
C ALA A 367 26.32 -12.20 48.08
N ALA A 368 26.09 -13.41 48.61
CA ALA A 368 25.19 -14.37 48.01
C ALA A 368 23.69 -14.11 48.27
N ARG A 369 23.35 -13.35 49.33
CA ARG A 369 21.97 -13.22 49.82
C ARG A 369 21.45 -11.79 49.89
N GLN A 370 22.33 -10.84 50.13
CA GLN A 370 22.03 -9.42 50.30
C GLN A 370 23.24 -8.56 49.84
N PRO A 371 23.60 -8.63 48.54
CA PRO A 371 24.80 -7.98 48.00
C PRO A 371 24.84 -6.47 48.25
N GLU A 372 23.69 -5.80 48.32
CA GLU A 372 23.54 -4.37 48.63
C GLU A 372 24.15 -3.96 49.99
N MET A 373 24.29 -4.88 50.95
CA MET A 373 24.96 -4.57 52.22
C MET A 373 26.48 -4.34 52.08
N LEU A 374 27.08 -4.83 51.00
CA LEU A 374 28.51 -4.65 50.71
C LEU A 374 28.83 -3.31 50.03
N GLU A 375 27.82 -2.49 49.76
CA GLU A 375 28.01 -1.17 49.18
C GLU A 375 28.63 -0.20 50.20
N PRO A 376 29.53 0.72 49.78
CA PRO A 376 30.25 1.62 50.69
C PRO A 376 29.35 2.42 51.64
N GLN A 377 28.17 2.84 51.17
CA GLN A 377 27.17 3.57 51.96
C GLN A 377 26.59 2.75 53.13
N ASN A 378 26.68 1.43 53.08
CA ASN A 378 26.07 0.51 54.05
C ASN A 378 27.10 -0.06 55.04
N GLN A 379 28.30 0.52 55.12
CA GLN A 379 29.40 -0.01 55.95
C GLN A 379 29.02 -0.20 57.42
N LYS A 380 28.27 0.74 58.04
CA LYS A 380 27.78 0.60 59.43
C LYS A 380 26.80 -0.58 59.60
N LEU A 381 25.95 -0.82 58.61
CA LEU A 381 25.01 -1.96 58.62
C LEU A 381 25.77 -3.28 58.50
N LEU A 382 26.78 -3.31 57.66
CA LEU A 382 27.65 -4.47 57.46
C LEU A 382 28.46 -4.79 58.74
N GLU A 383 29.02 -3.79 59.40
CA GLU A 383 29.74 -3.93 60.68
C GLU A 383 28.82 -4.42 61.81
N ASN A 384 27.62 -3.88 61.92
CA ASN A 384 26.62 -4.33 62.90
C ASN A 384 26.16 -5.77 62.62
N GLY A 385 25.97 -6.12 61.34
CA GLY A 385 25.66 -7.48 60.92
C GLY A 385 26.78 -8.47 61.31
N TYR A 386 28.03 -8.07 61.13
CA TYR A 386 29.19 -8.89 61.51
C TYR A 386 29.32 -9.07 63.02
N ALA A 387 29.13 -8.01 63.82
CA ALA A 387 29.15 -8.10 65.27
C ALA A 387 28.09 -9.08 65.80
N ASN A 388 26.90 -9.08 65.19
CA ASN A 388 25.85 -10.04 65.50
C ASN A 388 26.19 -11.47 65.03
N PHE A 389 26.80 -11.61 63.85
CA PHE A 389 27.30 -12.89 63.35
C PHE A 389 28.31 -13.53 64.32
N LEU A 390 29.27 -12.74 64.81
CA LEU A 390 30.23 -13.20 65.82
C LEU A 390 29.56 -13.57 67.15
N ARG A 391 28.56 -12.80 67.60
CA ARG A 391 27.79 -13.12 68.81
C ARG A 391 27.04 -14.44 68.68
N ILE A 392 26.48 -14.73 67.51
CA ILE A 392 25.79 -15.99 67.21
C ILE A 392 26.78 -17.15 67.03
N GLN A 393 27.92 -16.94 66.37
CA GLN A 393 29.00 -17.92 66.28
C GLN A 393 29.51 -18.31 67.68
N LYS A 394 29.68 -17.32 68.57
CA LYS A 394 30.08 -17.54 69.96
C LYS A 394 29.01 -18.28 70.76
N ALA A 395 27.74 -17.91 70.60
CA ALA A 395 26.61 -18.62 71.22
C ALA A 395 26.45 -20.07 70.66
N ARG A 396 26.75 -20.30 69.38
CA ARG A 396 26.84 -21.63 68.78
C ARG A 396 28.06 -22.41 69.23
N GLY A 397 29.20 -21.77 69.51
CA GLY A 397 30.35 -22.42 70.14
C GLY A 397 30.01 -22.97 71.53
N GLU A 398 29.06 -22.33 72.22
CA GLU A 398 28.52 -22.78 73.52
C GLU A 398 27.32 -23.75 73.38
N GLN A 399 26.70 -23.88 72.20
CA GLN A 399 25.51 -24.72 71.96
C GLN A 399 25.61 -25.75 70.82
N ALA A 400 26.73 -25.90 70.11
CA ALA A 400 26.90 -26.91 69.06
C ALA A 400 27.41 -28.25 69.62
N ARG A 401 26.59 -28.88 70.46
CA ARG A 401 26.10 -30.22 70.11
C ARG A 401 24.71 -29.99 69.53
N ASP A 402 24.57 -30.35 68.26
CA ASP A 402 23.32 -30.44 67.49
C ASP A 402 22.86 -29.21 66.66
N GLU A 403 23.04 -29.43 65.35
CA GLU A 403 22.17 -29.07 64.23
C GLU A 403 22.46 -27.83 63.35
N SER A 404 22.67 -28.18 62.08
CA SER A 404 23.05 -27.41 60.91
C SER A 404 21.90 -26.64 60.24
N ALA A 405 22.28 -25.62 59.45
CA ALA A 405 21.58 -25.01 58.31
C ALA A 405 20.18 -24.37 58.49
N SER A 406 19.44 -24.67 59.56
CA SER A 406 18.06 -24.20 59.77
C SER A 406 17.96 -22.71 60.17
N SER A 407 18.91 -22.20 60.96
CA SER A 407 18.76 -20.89 61.62
C SER A 407 19.16 -19.67 60.77
N ALA A 408 19.95 -19.84 59.70
CA ALA A 408 20.22 -18.74 58.76
C ALA A 408 18.95 -18.31 57.97
N SER A 409 17.99 -19.22 57.83
CA SER A 409 16.70 -18.98 57.17
C SER A 409 15.71 -18.24 58.08
N GLN A 410 15.78 -18.45 59.39
CA GLN A 410 14.96 -17.71 60.37
C GLN A 410 15.41 -16.25 60.53
N PHE A 411 16.72 -15.98 60.39
CA PHE A 411 17.29 -14.63 60.47
C PHE A 411 16.79 -13.68 59.36
N ILE A 412 16.73 -14.15 58.11
CA ILE A 412 16.28 -13.32 56.96
C ILE A 412 14.77 -13.04 57.03
N ARG A 413 13.99 -13.96 57.62
CA ARG A 413 12.54 -13.77 57.78
C ARG A 413 12.22 -12.67 58.81
N GLY A 414 13.09 -12.45 59.80
CA GLY A 414 12.97 -11.36 60.78
C GLY A 414 13.30 -9.97 60.20
N LEU A 415 14.22 -9.87 59.24
CA LEU A 415 14.58 -8.58 58.61
C LEU A 415 13.45 -8.01 57.75
N LYS A 416 12.58 -8.85 57.15
CA LYS A 416 11.39 -8.37 56.41
C LYS A 416 10.31 -7.73 57.29
N GLN A 417 10.24 -8.06 58.57
CA GLN A 417 9.21 -7.50 59.47
C GLN A 417 9.54 -6.09 59.96
N ASN A 418 10.80 -5.68 59.93
CA ASN A 418 11.23 -4.33 60.31
C ASN A 418 11.20 -3.30 59.16
N TYR A 419 10.79 -3.69 57.96
CA TYR A 419 10.63 -2.80 56.79
C TYR A 419 9.17 -2.40 56.49
N ALA A 420 8.23 -2.80 57.35
CA ALA A 420 6.80 -2.46 57.24
C ALA A 420 6.30 -1.50 58.34
N GLN A 421 7.21 -0.74 58.98
CA GLN A 421 6.88 0.37 59.86
C GLN A 421 7.64 1.62 59.46
#